data_AF-A0A660ZTE8-F1
#
_entry.id   AF-A0A660ZTE8-F1
#
_cell.length_a   1.000
_cell.length_b   1.000
_cell.length_c   1.000
_cell.angle_alpha   90.00
_cell.angle_beta   90.00
_cell.angle_gamma   90.00
#
_symmetry.space_group_name_H-M   'P 1'
#
loop_
_entity.id
_entity.type
_entity.pdbx_description
1 polymer ?
#
loop_
_entity_poly.entity_id
_entity_poly.type
_entity_poly.pdbx_seq_one_letter_code
_entity_poly.pdbx_strand_id
1 'polypeptide(L)'
;MFDGGTYAAPDEWQSGDLGYGYTSNDNTIQGSNIFNSLPCLGGGNPPCYAPFTQTAPGDILVDHTATISGTSVVNENFIVTHRVTTSSDQQAGDYQTTIIFTITAIY
;
A
#
# COMPACT_ATOMS: atom_id res chain seq x y z
N MET A 1 -3.98 1.93 13.07
CA MET A 1 -4.23 1.85 11.61
C MET A 1 -4.18 3.28 11.08
N PHE A 2 -3.62 3.53 9.89
CA PHE A 2 -3.63 4.88 9.27
C PHE A 2 -5.07 5.39 9.14
N ASP A 3 -5.31 6.68 9.45
CA ASP A 3 -6.65 7.28 9.59
C ASP A 3 -7.06 8.22 8.42
N GLY A 4 -6.20 8.38 7.39
CA GLY A 4 -6.49 9.28 6.26
C GLY A 4 -7.19 8.61 5.07
N GLY A 5 -6.97 7.32 4.82
CA GLY A 5 -7.42 6.66 3.58
C GLY A 5 -7.80 5.19 3.73
N THR A 6 -8.19 4.57 2.62
CA THR A 6 -8.48 3.12 2.52
C THR A 6 -7.74 2.51 1.33
N TYR A 7 -7.69 1.19 1.21
CA TYR A 7 -7.13 0.57 0.01
C TYR A 7 -7.87 0.98 -1.28
N ALA A 8 -9.21 1.05 -1.23
CA ALA A 8 -10.04 1.44 -2.38
C ALA A 8 -9.95 2.93 -2.73
N ALA A 9 -9.57 3.76 -1.76
CA ALA A 9 -9.34 5.20 -1.93
C ALA A 9 -8.15 5.64 -1.05
N PRO A 10 -6.90 5.38 -1.47
CA PRO A 10 -5.72 5.79 -0.70
C PRO A 10 -5.60 7.30 -0.71
N ASP A 11 -5.11 7.88 0.39
CA ASP A 11 -5.05 9.33 0.61
C ASP A 11 -3.61 9.81 0.81
N GLU A 12 -3.35 11.09 0.57
CA GLU A 12 -2.10 11.74 0.99
C GLU A 12 -1.91 11.57 2.50
N TRP A 13 -0.69 11.28 2.95
CA TRP A 13 -0.40 11.30 4.38
C TRP A 13 -0.13 12.73 4.85
N GLN A 14 -1.16 13.36 5.38
CA GLN A 14 -1.21 14.76 5.77
C GLN A 14 -0.55 15.00 7.14
N SER A 15 -0.35 16.29 7.44
CA SER A 15 0.12 16.71 8.76
C SER A 15 -0.96 16.45 9.82
N GLY A 16 -0.62 15.67 10.83
CA GLY A 16 -1.55 15.28 11.90
C GLY A 16 -2.08 13.85 11.74
N ASP A 17 -1.87 13.23 10.58
CA ASP A 17 -2.25 11.83 10.37
C ASP A 17 -1.43 10.91 11.26
N LEU A 18 -2.14 10.02 11.94
CA LEU A 18 -1.58 9.03 12.83
C LEU A 18 -1.80 7.62 12.26
N GLY A 19 -1.13 6.66 12.86
CA GLY A 19 -1.29 5.24 12.59
C GLY A 19 -0.15 4.66 11.78
N TYR A 20 -0.47 3.59 11.06
CA TYR A 20 0.48 2.78 10.31
C TYR A 20 -0.16 2.39 8.97
N GLY A 21 0.56 2.63 7.90
CA GLY A 21 0.11 2.36 6.54
C GLY A 21 1.26 2.17 5.58
N TYR A 22 0.92 2.03 4.30
CA TYR A 22 1.86 1.74 3.23
C TYR A 22 1.49 2.46 1.93
N THR A 23 2.47 2.55 1.04
CA THR A 23 2.32 2.94 -0.36
C THR A 23 3.15 1.99 -1.24
N SER A 24 2.87 1.93 -2.54
CA SER A 24 3.57 1.06 -3.49
C SER A 24 3.99 1.87 -4.73
N ASN A 25 5.15 1.56 -5.29
CA ASN A 25 5.58 2.14 -6.57
C ASN A 25 4.98 1.40 -7.79
N ASP A 26 4.18 0.35 -7.57
CA ASP A 26 3.46 -0.33 -8.63
C ASP A 26 2.34 0.57 -9.15
N ASN A 27 2.46 0.94 -10.43
CA ASN A 27 1.52 1.81 -11.12
C ASN A 27 0.43 1.02 -11.86
N THR A 28 0.42 -0.31 -11.73
CA THR A 28 -0.43 -1.21 -12.48
C THR A 28 -1.31 -2.10 -11.62
N ILE A 29 -1.32 -1.95 -10.30
CA ILE A 29 -2.14 -2.75 -9.38
C ILE A 29 -3.58 -2.88 -9.90
N GLN A 30 -3.99 -4.10 -10.25
CA GLN A 30 -5.31 -4.43 -10.80
C GLN A 30 -5.66 -3.61 -12.05
N GLY A 31 -4.66 -3.26 -12.87
CA GLY A 31 -4.77 -2.40 -14.04
C GLY A 31 -4.85 -0.90 -13.73
N SER A 32 -4.57 -0.47 -12.49
CA SER A 32 -4.76 0.91 -12.04
C SER A 32 -3.54 1.45 -11.28
N ASN A 33 -3.26 2.75 -11.46
CA ASN A 33 -2.25 3.46 -10.68
C ASN A 33 -2.85 3.97 -9.36
N ILE A 34 -3.01 3.08 -8.38
CA ILE A 34 -3.77 3.35 -7.14
C ILE A 34 -2.97 4.19 -6.12
N PHE A 35 -1.66 3.95 -6.00
CA PHE A 35 -0.80 4.59 -5.00
C PHE A 35 -0.01 5.81 -5.49
N ASN A 36 0.01 6.04 -6.81
CA ASN A 36 0.75 7.16 -7.42
C ASN A 36 -0.15 8.01 -8.32
N SER A 37 -1.48 7.96 -8.14
CA SER A 37 -2.41 8.85 -8.86
C SER A 37 -2.27 10.30 -8.38
N LEU A 38 -2.57 11.25 -9.27
CA LEU A 38 -2.67 12.67 -8.94
C LEU A 38 -4.06 13.20 -9.39
N PRO A 39 -4.94 13.61 -8.47
CA PRO A 39 -4.82 13.49 -7.01
C PRO A 39 -4.86 12.02 -6.55
N CYS A 40 -4.54 11.76 -5.27
CA CYS A 40 -4.88 10.45 -4.72
C CYS A 40 -6.39 10.25 -4.74
N LEU A 41 -6.82 8.98 -4.81
CA LEU A 41 -8.25 8.65 -4.87
C LEU A 41 -9.02 9.10 -3.60
N GLY A 42 -8.36 9.09 -2.44
CA GLY A 42 -8.88 9.60 -1.18
C GLY A 42 -8.74 11.12 -1.01
N GLY A 43 -7.81 11.77 -1.74
CA GLY A 43 -7.54 13.20 -1.64
C GLY A 43 -6.05 13.57 -1.66
N GLY A 44 -5.75 14.85 -1.82
CA GLY A 44 -4.36 15.32 -1.76
C GLY A 44 -3.46 14.83 -2.90
N ASN A 45 -2.16 14.74 -2.61
CA ASN A 45 -1.08 14.48 -3.57
C ASN A 45 -0.36 13.14 -3.27
N PRO A 46 0.14 12.44 -4.30
CA PRO A 46 0.96 11.27 -4.10
C PRO A 46 2.28 11.60 -3.39
N PRO A 47 2.89 10.64 -2.65
CA PRO A 47 2.49 9.24 -2.55
C PRO A 47 1.22 9.05 -1.73
N CYS A 48 0.31 8.23 -2.25
CA CYS A 48 -0.96 7.91 -1.61
C CYS A 48 -0.76 6.72 -0.67
N TYR A 49 -1.39 6.75 0.51
CA TYR A 49 -1.24 5.74 1.54
C TYR A 49 -2.57 5.06 1.86
N ALA A 50 -2.47 3.77 2.17
CA ALA A 50 -3.58 2.99 2.70
C ALA A 50 -3.15 2.28 4.00
N PRO A 51 -4.09 2.01 4.92
CA PRO A 51 -3.86 1.06 5.98
C PRO A 51 -3.84 -0.38 5.45
N PHE A 52 -3.17 -1.29 6.15
CA PHE A 52 -3.30 -2.73 5.87
C PHE A 52 -4.68 -3.24 6.30
N THR A 53 -5.40 -3.91 5.41
CA THR A 53 -6.60 -4.65 5.79
C THR A 53 -6.28 -5.74 6.82
N GLN A 54 -7.19 -5.92 7.79
CA GLN A 54 -7.10 -6.96 8.81
C GLN A 54 -8.01 -8.16 8.49
N THR A 55 -8.73 -8.12 7.37
CA THR A 55 -9.62 -9.19 6.92
C THR A 55 -9.09 -9.84 5.66
N ALA A 56 -9.05 -11.18 5.65
CA ALA A 56 -8.77 -11.94 4.43
C ALA A 56 -9.81 -11.58 3.33
N PRO A 57 -9.43 -11.56 2.03
CA PRO A 57 -8.19 -12.10 1.45
C PRO A 57 -6.95 -11.18 1.50
N GLY A 58 -6.99 -10.01 2.16
CA GLY A 58 -5.88 -9.06 2.09
C GLY A 58 -6.04 -8.06 0.94
N ASP A 59 -5.16 -7.05 0.91
CA ASP A 59 -5.07 -6.07 -0.17
C ASP A 59 -3.95 -6.44 -1.14
N ILE A 60 -4.10 -6.13 -2.44
CA ILE A 60 -3.05 -6.35 -3.44
C ILE A 60 -2.07 -5.18 -3.38
N LEU A 61 -0.83 -5.45 -3.01
CA LEU A 61 0.19 -4.40 -2.82
C LEU A 61 0.99 -4.13 -4.10
N VAL A 62 1.15 -5.20 -4.90
CA VAL A 62 1.90 -5.25 -6.15
C VAL A 62 1.31 -6.39 -6.98
N ASP A 63 1.32 -6.27 -8.30
CA ASP A 63 0.98 -7.36 -9.20
C ASP A 63 1.73 -7.31 -10.54
N HIS A 64 1.73 -8.46 -11.20
CA HIS A 64 2.00 -8.55 -12.62
C HIS A 64 0.66 -8.72 -13.33
N THR A 65 0.23 -7.71 -14.08
CA THR A 65 -1.12 -7.70 -14.69
C THR A 65 -1.22 -8.45 -16.01
N ALA A 66 -0.10 -8.70 -16.69
CA ALA A 66 -0.12 -9.35 -18.00
C ALA A 66 -0.40 -10.86 -17.87
N THR A 67 -1.10 -11.40 -18.87
CA THR A 67 -1.30 -12.85 -18.99
C THR A 67 0.02 -13.55 -19.30
N ILE A 68 0.39 -14.54 -18.48
CA ILE A 68 1.58 -15.35 -18.71
C ILE A 68 1.29 -16.37 -19.81
N SER A 69 1.86 -16.18 -21.01
CA SER A 69 1.54 -16.96 -22.21
C SER A 69 2.77 -17.58 -22.90
N GLY A 70 3.56 -18.35 -22.14
CA GLY A 70 4.68 -19.14 -22.68
C GLY A 70 5.95 -18.34 -23.02
N THR A 71 5.89 -17.01 -22.98
CA THR A 71 7.07 -16.14 -22.90
C THR A 71 7.55 -16.04 -21.45
N SER A 72 8.86 -15.98 -21.24
CA SER A 72 9.42 -15.77 -19.91
C SER A 72 9.12 -14.36 -19.41
N VAL A 73 8.60 -14.27 -18.19
CA VAL A 73 8.51 -13.01 -17.46
C VAL A 73 9.91 -12.55 -17.09
N VAL A 74 10.23 -11.29 -17.37
CA VAL A 74 11.48 -10.68 -16.91
C VAL A 74 11.35 -10.28 -15.44
N ASN A 75 12.46 -10.20 -14.72
CA ASN A 75 12.42 -9.78 -13.31
C ASN A 75 11.80 -8.38 -13.19
N GLU A 76 10.76 -8.28 -12.35
CA GLU A 76 10.14 -7.03 -11.95
C GLU A 76 10.57 -6.67 -10.53
N ASN A 77 10.60 -5.38 -10.22
CA ASN A 77 10.98 -4.88 -8.91
C ASN A 77 9.97 -3.83 -8.44
N PHE A 78 9.32 -4.13 -7.33
CA PHE A 78 8.37 -3.26 -6.67
C PHE A 78 8.84 -2.90 -5.27
N ILE A 79 8.57 -1.66 -4.85
CA ILE A 79 8.94 -1.10 -3.55
C ILE A 79 7.64 -0.77 -2.82
N VAL A 80 7.42 -1.47 -1.71
CA VAL A 80 6.39 -1.12 -0.73
C VAL A 80 7.04 -0.28 0.37
N THR A 81 6.60 0.96 0.52
CA THR A 81 7.11 1.89 1.55
C THR A 81 6.11 1.95 2.69
N HIS A 82 6.61 1.78 3.91
CA HIS A 82 5.79 1.80 5.13
C HIS A 82 5.96 3.13 5.83
N ARG A 83 4.87 3.66 6.39
CA ARG A 83 4.88 4.89 7.17
C ARG A 83 4.12 4.71 8.49
N VAL A 84 4.69 5.28 9.54
CA VAL A 84 4.11 5.30 10.89
C VAL A 84 4.17 6.71 11.43
N THR A 85 3.11 7.12 12.13
CA THR A 85 3.10 8.36 12.92
C THR A 85 2.27 8.08 14.17
N THR A 86 2.77 8.47 15.33
CA THR A 86 2.07 8.31 16.60
C THR A 86 1.73 9.68 17.17
N SER A 87 0.77 9.71 18.09
CA SER A 87 0.49 10.91 18.86
C SER A 87 1.70 11.30 19.72
N SER A 88 1.79 12.57 20.11
CA SER A 88 2.91 13.11 20.88
C SER A 88 2.95 12.62 22.34
N ASP A 89 1.84 12.09 22.83
CA ASP A 89 1.67 11.47 24.15
C ASP A 89 1.99 9.96 24.14
N GLN A 90 2.20 9.34 22.97
CA GLN A 90 2.65 7.95 22.89
C GLN A 90 4.03 7.81 23.53
N GLN A 91 4.12 6.96 24.55
CA GLN A 91 5.38 6.71 25.25
C GLN A 91 6.43 6.16 24.27
N ALA A 92 7.65 6.68 24.33
CA ALA A 92 8.78 6.11 23.59
C ALA A 92 9.06 4.67 24.06
N GLY A 93 9.16 3.74 23.12
CA GLY A 93 9.39 2.33 23.39
C GLY A 93 9.40 1.49 22.11
N ASP A 94 9.59 0.18 22.27
CA ASP A 94 9.57 -0.75 21.16
C ASP A 94 8.14 -1.16 20.83
N TYR A 95 7.76 -1.00 19.57
CA TYR A 95 6.47 -1.44 19.04
C TYR A 95 6.71 -2.46 17.95
N GLN A 96 5.99 -3.57 18.02
CA GLN A 96 6.08 -4.65 17.04
C GLN A 96 4.73 -4.90 16.39
N THR A 97 4.77 -5.25 15.12
CA THR A 97 3.63 -5.78 14.38
C THR A 97 4.12 -6.88 13.44
N THR A 98 3.22 -7.76 13.01
CA THR A 98 3.50 -8.81 12.04
C THR A 98 2.68 -8.56 10.79
N ILE A 99 3.36 -8.55 9.64
CA ILE A 99 2.75 -8.43 8.33
C ILE A 99 3.00 -9.74 7.59
N ILE A 100 1.93 -10.30 7.03
CA ILE A 100 2.01 -11.52 6.25
C ILE A 100 1.84 -11.14 4.78
N PHE A 101 2.87 -11.40 3.98
CA PHE A 101 2.81 -11.26 2.53
C PHE A 101 2.56 -12.63 1.90
N THR A 102 1.55 -12.71 1.04
CA THR A 102 1.24 -13.92 0.27
C THR A 102 1.43 -13.62 -1.21
N ILE A 103 2.24 -14.43 -1.90
CA ILE A 103 2.41 -14.35 -3.35
C ILE A 103 1.55 -15.45 -3.97
N THR A 104 0.58 -15.05 -4.79
CA THR A 104 -0.32 -15.98 -5.48
C THR A 104 -0.08 -15.88 -6.98
N ALA A 105 0.27 -16.99 -7.61
CA ALA A 105 0.33 -17.08 -9.06
C ALA A 105 -1.06 -17.45 -9.62
N ILE A 106 -1.51 -16.72 -10.64
CA ILE A 106 -2.74 -16.99 -11.39
C ILE A 106 -2.33 -17.24 -12.85
N TYR A 107 -2.82 -18.34 -13.43
CA TYR A 107 -2.46 -18.82 -14.79
C TYR A 107 -3.69 -18.86 -15.69
#